data_AF-A0A1S9BRK7-F1
#
_entry.id   AF-A0A1S9BRK7-F1
#
_cell.length_a   1.000
_cell.length_b   1.000
_cell.length_c   1.000
_cell.angle_alpha   90.00
_cell.angle_beta   90.00
_cell.angle_gamma   90.00
#
_symmetry.space_group_name_H-M   'P 1'
#
loop_
_entity.id
_entity.type
_entity.pdbx_description
1 polymer ?
#
loop_
_entity_poly.entity_id
_entity_poly.type
_entity_poly.pdbx_seq_one_letter_code
_entity_poly.pdbx_strand_id
1 'polypeptide(L)'
;MKNRLKKGFTLLELLIVMAIVGVLVAISIPYFNAELEKTRETHDLAIMRQAAYAAIDLYYQGIYDETSAGKAGMSWNTGGGKNGTNAFGAYDPKTGKFYKTRDLLPETSKKYGKGTKIDAGTTYASENANGAYAPKEDYTNAVVLVSIYPLATQPHVDVYWKNNVGPDKNNYVGGKSEVNVPKYSMRVNIN
;
A
#
# COMPACT_ATOMS: atom_id res chain seq x y z
N MET A 1 2.82 -16.22 69.60
CA MET A 1 2.51 -15.84 68.20
C MET A 1 3.82 -15.52 67.48
N LYS A 2 4.19 -16.27 66.43
CA LYS A 2 5.41 -16.00 65.63
C LYS A 2 5.17 -14.76 64.75
N ASN A 3 5.77 -13.62 65.10
CA ASN A 3 5.81 -12.45 64.23
C ASN A 3 6.69 -12.77 63.01
N ARG A 4 6.05 -13.00 61.87
CA ARG A 4 6.75 -13.05 60.58
C ARG A 4 7.09 -11.62 60.20
N LEU A 5 8.36 -11.25 60.33
CA LEU A 5 8.89 -10.00 59.79
C LEU A 5 8.56 -9.95 58.30
N LYS A 6 7.66 -9.04 57.90
CA LYS A 6 7.40 -8.76 56.49
C LYS A 6 8.67 -8.13 55.92
N LYS A 7 9.42 -8.87 55.11
CA LYS A 7 10.54 -8.32 54.34
C LYS A 7 9.98 -7.25 53.39
N GLY A 8 10.35 -5.99 53.62
CA GLY A 8 10.05 -4.90 52.70
C GLY A 8 10.99 -4.93 51.49
N PHE A 9 10.54 -4.37 50.39
CA PHE A 9 11.32 -4.23 49.15
C PHE A 9 12.40 -3.16 49.33
N THR A 10 13.63 -3.44 48.93
CA THR A 10 14.75 -2.50 49.04
C THR A 10 14.84 -1.60 47.80
N LEU A 11 15.31 -0.37 47.98
CA LEU A 11 15.57 0.55 46.87
C LEU A 11 16.64 0.00 45.91
N LEU A 12 17.58 -0.79 46.43
CA LEU A 12 18.63 -1.42 45.63
C LEU A 12 18.06 -2.50 44.70
N GLU A 13 17.14 -3.33 45.20
CA GLU A 13 16.43 -4.32 44.38
C GLU A 13 15.67 -3.64 43.24
N LEU A 14 15.01 -2.50 43.52
CA LEU A 14 14.37 -1.71 42.47
C LEU A 14 15.36 -1.16 41.44
N LEU A 15 16.49 -0.66 41.90
CA LEU A 15 17.49 -0.01 41.06
C LEU A 15 18.12 -1.00 40.06
N ILE A 16 18.45 -2.21 40.51
CA ILE A 16 18.99 -3.25 39.63
C ILE A 16 17.95 -3.67 38.59
N VAL A 17 16.68 -3.80 38.98
CA VAL A 17 15.59 -4.13 38.05
C VAL A 17 15.45 -3.05 36.98
N MET A 18 15.43 -1.77 37.37
CA MET A 18 15.33 -0.66 36.42
C MET A 18 16.54 -0.59 35.49
N ALA A 19 17.74 -0.88 35.99
CA ALA A 19 18.96 -0.96 35.18
C ALA A 19 18.85 -2.06 34.10
N ILE A 20 18.39 -3.26 34.47
CA ILE A 20 18.20 -4.37 33.52
C ILE A 20 17.11 -4.02 32.49
N VAL A 21 15.96 -3.48 32.94
CA VAL A 21 14.88 -3.05 32.04
C VAL A 21 15.37 -1.98 31.06
N GLY A 22 16.17 -1.02 31.53
CA GLY A 22 16.76 0.03 30.68
C GLY A 22 17.61 -0.54 29.54
N VAL A 23 18.47 -1.52 29.84
CA VAL A 23 19.29 -2.20 28.82
C VAL A 23 18.43 -2.97 27.82
N LEU A 24 17.41 -3.70 28.30
CA LEU A 24 16.49 -4.44 27.44
C LEU A 24 15.73 -3.51 26.50
N VAL A 25 15.18 -2.40 27.01
CA VAL A 25 14.43 -1.41 26.22
C VAL A 25 15.33 -0.75 25.17
N ALA A 26 16.58 -0.41 25.52
CA ALA A 26 17.52 0.24 24.61
C ALA A 26 17.81 -0.60 23.34
N ILE A 27 17.90 -1.93 23.48
CA ILE A 27 18.10 -2.84 22.33
C ILE A 27 16.77 -3.14 21.64
N SER A 28 15.69 -3.30 22.41
CA SER A 28 14.40 -3.76 21.90
C SER A 28 13.71 -2.75 20.98
N ILE A 29 13.70 -1.46 21.34
CA ILE A 29 13.00 -0.42 20.56
C ILE A 29 13.48 -0.34 19.10
N PRO A 30 14.79 -0.17 18.81
CA PRO A 30 15.23 -0.05 17.42
C PRO A 30 14.99 -1.33 16.62
N TYR A 31 15.15 -2.50 17.24
CA TYR A 31 14.89 -3.79 16.61
C TYR A 31 13.41 -3.97 16.24
N PHE A 32 12.50 -3.72 17.18
CA PHE A 32 11.06 -3.83 16.92
C PHE A 32 10.60 -2.82 15.87
N ASN A 33 11.11 -1.59 15.88
CA ASN A 33 10.76 -0.59 14.89
C ASN A 33 11.17 -1.02 13.46
N ALA A 34 12.35 -1.64 13.29
CA ALA A 34 12.80 -2.13 11.99
C ALA A 34 11.91 -3.27 11.45
N GLU A 35 11.53 -4.23 12.30
CA GLU A 35 10.68 -5.35 11.89
C GLU A 35 9.23 -4.92 11.62
N LEU A 36 8.72 -3.95 12.41
CA LEU A 36 7.43 -3.33 12.14
C LEU A 36 7.43 -2.67 10.75
N GLU A 37 8.51 -2.01 10.36
CA GLU A 37 8.59 -1.37 9.05
C GLU A 37 8.60 -2.37 7.90
N LYS A 38 9.39 -3.44 8.03
CA LYS A 38 9.37 -4.55 7.07
C LYS A 38 7.99 -5.21 6.95
N THR A 39 7.26 -5.33 8.06
CA THR A 39 5.89 -5.87 8.06
C THR A 39 4.92 -4.95 7.30
N ARG A 40 5.15 -3.63 7.34
CA ARG A 40 4.32 -2.65 6.63
C ARG A 40 4.60 -2.68 5.13
N GLU A 41 5.87 -2.72 4.71
CA GLU A 41 6.23 -2.89 3.30
C GLU A 41 5.59 -4.14 2.69
N THR A 42 5.73 -5.29 3.39
CA THR A 42 5.20 -6.57 2.91
C THR A 42 3.68 -6.56 2.83
N HIS A 43 3.01 -5.90 3.78
CA HIS A 43 1.56 -5.68 3.76
C HIS A 43 1.13 -4.82 2.57
N ASP A 44 1.82 -3.72 2.29
CA ASP A 44 1.45 -2.79 1.21
C ASP A 44 1.60 -3.47 -0.17
N LEU A 45 2.63 -4.29 -0.34
CA LEU A 45 2.79 -5.10 -1.54
C LEU A 45 1.79 -6.25 -1.64
N ALA A 46 1.38 -6.84 -0.52
CA ALA A 46 0.32 -7.82 -0.52
C ALA A 46 -0.99 -7.19 -1.01
N ILE A 47 -1.28 -5.94 -0.63
CA ILE A 47 -2.43 -5.20 -1.16
C ILE A 47 -2.31 -4.99 -2.67
N MET A 48 -1.13 -4.56 -3.18
CA MET A 48 -0.96 -4.42 -4.63
C MET A 48 -1.22 -5.72 -5.38
N ARG A 49 -0.71 -6.84 -4.87
CA ARG A 49 -0.94 -8.17 -5.46
C ARG A 49 -2.42 -8.53 -5.44
N GLN A 50 -3.11 -8.32 -4.32
CA GLN A 50 -4.55 -8.55 -4.23
C GLN A 50 -5.33 -7.73 -5.25
N ALA A 51 -4.98 -6.46 -5.41
CA ALA A 51 -5.59 -5.58 -6.40
C ALA A 51 -5.33 -6.06 -7.84
N ALA A 52 -4.11 -6.53 -8.13
CA ALA A 52 -3.77 -7.11 -9.42
C ALA A 52 -4.61 -8.36 -9.72
N TYR A 53 -4.70 -9.29 -8.77
CA TYR A 53 -5.52 -10.51 -8.92
C TYR A 53 -6.99 -10.17 -9.16
N ALA A 54 -7.57 -9.26 -8.38
CA ALA A 54 -8.97 -8.85 -8.55
C ALA A 54 -9.21 -8.21 -9.93
N ALA A 55 -8.28 -7.41 -10.43
CA ALA A 55 -8.40 -6.79 -11.75
C ALA A 55 -8.20 -7.76 -12.91
N ILE A 56 -7.32 -8.77 -12.76
CA ILE A 56 -7.16 -9.84 -13.73
C ILE A 56 -8.45 -10.69 -13.81
N ASP A 57 -9.05 -11.01 -12.67
CA ASP A 57 -10.35 -11.71 -12.63
C ASP A 57 -11.43 -10.91 -13.36
N LEU A 58 -11.53 -9.61 -13.10
CA LEU A 58 -12.42 -8.71 -13.83
C LEU A 58 -12.16 -8.65 -15.33
N TYR A 59 -10.89 -8.68 -15.77
CA TYR A 59 -10.56 -8.75 -17.19
C TYR A 59 -11.14 -10.02 -17.83
N TYR A 60 -10.97 -11.18 -17.20
CA TYR A 60 -11.51 -12.45 -17.70
C TYR A 60 -13.04 -12.53 -17.61
N GLN A 61 -13.67 -11.73 -16.74
CA GLN A 61 -15.12 -11.53 -16.71
C GLN A 61 -15.64 -10.62 -17.84
N GLY A 62 -14.75 -10.04 -18.66
CA GLY A 62 -15.12 -9.33 -19.88
C GLY A 62 -15.23 -7.81 -19.74
N ILE A 63 -14.43 -7.17 -18.87
CA ILE A 63 -14.35 -5.70 -18.84
C ILE A 63 -13.62 -5.18 -20.07
N TYR A 64 -14.36 -4.87 -21.13
CA TYR A 64 -13.85 -4.41 -22.43
C TYR A 64 -14.45 -3.08 -22.91
N ASP A 65 -15.40 -2.52 -22.16
CA ASP A 65 -16.09 -1.28 -22.51
C ASP A 65 -16.55 -0.50 -21.26
N GLU A 66 -17.12 0.68 -21.49
CA GLU A 66 -17.64 1.54 -20.42
C GLU A 66 -18.75 0.88 -19.59
N THR A 67 -19.60 0.06 -20.21
CA THR A 67 -20.74 -0.56 -19.52
C THR A 67 -20.27 -1.64 -18.55
N SER A 68 -19.37 -2.52 -19.01
CA SER A 68 -18.75 -3.57 -18.21
C SER A 68 -17.85 -3.00 -17.10
N ALA A 69 -17.05 -1.97 -17.40
CA ALA A 69 -16.28 -1.25 -16.39
C ALA A 69 -17.19 -0.61 -15.31
N GLY A 70 -18.27 0.05 -15.73
CA GLY A 70 -19.23 0.67 -14.84
C GLY A 70 -19.92 -0.33 -13.90
N LYS A 71 -20.26 -1.53 -14.38
CA LYS A 71 -20.83 -2.62 -13.56
C LYS A 71 -19.85 -3.12 -12.50
N ALA A 72 -18.55 -3.14 -12.82
CA ALA A 72 -17.50 -3.49 -11.87
C ALA A 72 -17.12 -2.34 -10.91
N GLY A 73 -17.79 -1.20 -10.99
CA GLY A 73 -17.50 -0.03 -10.16
C GLY A 73 -16.29 0.78 -10.62
N MET A 74 -15.82 0.58 -11.85
CA MET A 74 -14.66 1.26 -12.43
C MET A 74 -15.10 2.38 -13.39
N SER A 75 -14.19 3.32 -13.64
CA SER A 75 -14.31 4.35 -14.66
C SER A 75 -13.71 3.86 -15.98
N TRP A 76 -14.14 4.40 -17.11
CA TRP A 76 -13.62 4.09 -18.43
C TRP A 76 -12.96 5.32 -19.05
N ASN A 77 -11.78 5.14 -19.64
CA ASN A 77 -11.05 6.19 -20.32
C ASN A 77 -10.62 5.71 -21.71
N THR A 78 -10.78 6.57 -22.72
CA THR A 78 -10.44 6.32 -24.13
C THR A 78 -9.38 7.27 -24.66
N GLY A 79 -8.85 8.17 -23.82
CA GLY A 79 -7.97 9.28 -24.23
C GLY A 79 -6.62 8.87 -24.82
N GLY A 80 -6.18 7.62 -24.64
CA GLY A 80 -4.92 7.10 -25.18
C GLY A 80 -5.04 6.24 -26.44
N GLY A 81 -6.17 6.29 -27.15
CA GLY A 81 -6.45 5.41 -28.28
C GLY A 81 -6.53 3.94 -27.85
N LYS A 82 -6.40 3.00 -28.80
CA LYS A 82 -6.55 1.55 -28.51
C LYS A 82 -5.67 1.07 -27.34
N ASN A 83 -4.40 1.46 -27.33
CA ASN A 83 -3.43 1.00 -26.32
C ASN A 83 -3.54 1.73 -24.97
N GLY A 84 -4.13 2.92 -24.93
CA GLY A 84 -4.35 3.65 -23.68
C GLY A 84 -5.81 3.65 -23.23
N THR A 85 -6.67 2.86 -23.88
CA THR A 85 -8.06 2.68 -23.44
C THR A 85 -8.08 1.70 -22.28
N ASN A 86 -8.64 2.14 -21.16
CA ASN A 86 -8.59 1.39 -19.91
C ASN A 86 -9.83 1.56 -19.02
N ALA A 87 -10.14 0.50 -18.28
CA ALA A 87 -10.96 0.57 -17.08
C ALA A 87 -10.07 0.88 -15.89
N PHE A 88 -10.35 1.94 -15.12
CA PHE A 88 -9.54 2.33 -13.97
C PHE A 88 -10.37 2.63 -12.74
N GLY A 89 -9.81 2.39 -11.56
CA GLY A 89 -10.51 2.62 -10.31
C GLY A 89 -9.62 2.49 -9.09
N ALA A 90 -10.13 2.91 -7.94
CA ALA A 90 -9.50 2.69 -6.65
C ALA A 90 -9.93 1.34 -6.08
N TYR A 91 -8.99 0.57 -5.54
CA TYR A 91 -9.25 -0.73 -4.94
C TYR A 91 -9.41 -0.60 -3.41
N ASP A 92 -10.44 -1.24 -2.87
CA ASP A 92 -10.66 -1.35 -1.42
C ASP A 92 -10.19 -2.73 -0.92
N PRO A 93 -9.04 -2.82 -0.24
CA PRO A 93 -8.50 -4.10 0.25
C PRO A 93 -9.34 -4.74 1.36
N LYS A 94 -10.26 -4.00 1.99
CA LYS A 94 -11.14 -4.59 3.02
C LYS A 94 -12.29 -5.36 2.40
N THR A 95 -12.80 -4.90 1.25
CA THR A 95 -14.01 -5.45 0.64
C THR A 95 -13.74 -6.16 -0.69
N GLY A 96 -12.56 -5.97 -1.27
CA GLY A 96 -12.22 -6.47 -2.61
C GLY A 96 -12.91 -5.71 -3.75
N LYS A 97 -13.60 -4.60 -3.46
CA LYS A 97 -14.39 -3.84 -4.45
C LYS A 97 -13.56 -2.73 -5.10
N PHE A 98 -13.94 -2.39 -6.33
CA PHE A 98 -13.44 -1.21 -7.03
C PHE A 98 -14.43 -0.04 -6.94
N TYR A 99 -13.87 1.16 -6.93
CA TYR A 99 -14.59 2.43 -6.93
C TYR A 99 -14.09 3.31 -8.06
N LYS A 100 -15.01 4.04 -8.70
CA LYS A 100 -14.73 4.85 -9.91
C LYS A 100 -13.61 5.86 -9.70
N THR A 101 -13.53 6.41 -8.49
CA THR A 101 -12.46 7.28 -8.02
C THR A 101 -12.14 6.93 -6.58
N ARG A 102 -10.94 7.30 -6.12
CA ARG A 102 -10.56 7.20 -4.70
C ARG A 102 -11.45 8.02 -3.76
N ASP A 103 -12.09 9.07 -4.27
CA ASP A 103 -12.91 9.97 -3.45
C ASP A 103 -14.16 9.23 -2.94
N LEU A 104 -14.58 8.19 -3.69
CA LEU A 104 -15.68 7.30 -3.38
C LEU A 104 -15.29 6.11 -2.48
N LEU A 105 -14.01 5.94 -2.13
CA LEU A 105 -13.62 4.92 -1.15
C LEU A 105 -14.32 5.21 0.19
N PRO A 106 -14.71 4.17 0.96
CA PRO A 106 -15.15 4.36 2.34
C PRO A 106 -14.07 5.04 3.20
N GLU A 107 -14.43 5.88 4.17
CA GLU A 107 -13.46 6.53 5.07
C GLU A 107 -12.60 5.52 5.84
N THR A 108 -13.19 4.38 6.20
CA THR A 108 -12.48 3.25 6.79
C THR A 108 -11.41 2.67 5.87
N SER A 109 -11.47 2.99 4.58
CA SER A 109 -10.67 2.45 3.50
C SER A 109 -9.79 3.49 2.80
N LYS A 110 -9.54 4.63 3.46
CA LYS A 110 -8.76 5.74 2.88
C LYS A 110 -7.33 5.85 3.40
N LYS A 111 -6.90 4.95 4.29
CA LYS A 111 -5.62 5.01 5.00
C LYS A 111 -5.02 3.60 5.12
N TYR A 112 -4.19 3.19 4.16
CA TYR A 112 -3.67 1.82 4.13
C TYR A 112 -2.17 1.69 4.05
N GLY A 113 -1.45 2.63 3.44
CA GLY A 113 0.00 2.57 3.55
C GLY A 113 0.39 2.85 4.99
N LYS A 114 1.17 1.94 5.56
CA LYS A 114 1.66 2.06 6.94
C LYS A 114 3.14 2.43 7.00
N GLY A 115 3.77 2.60 5.83
CA GLY A 115 5.17 3.01 5.67
C GLY A 115 5.50 4.27 6.46
N THR A 116 6.73 4.35 6.98
CA THR A 116 7.29 5.59 7.53
C THR A 116 8.16 6.27 6.46
N LYS A 117 8.88 7.35 6.81
CA LYS A 117 9.68 8.11 5.84
C LYS A 117 10.92 7.34 5.32
N ILE A 118 11.24 6.17 5.88
CA ILE A 118 12.41 5.36 5.54
C ILE A 118 12.05 3.89 5.80
N ASP A 119 11.54 3.21 4.78
CA ASP A 119 11.23 1.79 4.85
C ASP A 119 12.47 0.92 4.52
N ALA A 120 12.36 -0.39 4.78
CA ALA A 120 13.42 -1.39 4.83
C ALA A 120 14.09 -1.79 3.49
N GLY A 121 14.10 -0.92 2.47
CA GLY A 121 15.06 -1.02 1.37
C GLY A 121 14.78 -2.14 0.34
N THR A 122 13.62 -2.81 0.39
CA THR A 122 13.33 -3.92 -0.53
C THR A 122 12.80 -3.39 -1.87
N THR A 123 13.52 -3.67 -2.98
CA THR A 123 13.06 -3.37 -4.33
C THR A 123 12.30 -4.55 -4.93
N TYR A 124 11.10 -4.30 -5.46
CA TYR A 124 10.30 -5.31 -6.14
C TYR A 124 10.31 -5.04 -7.63
N ALA A 125 10.88 -5.98 -8.38
CA ALA A 125 10.95 -5.91 -9.84
C ALA A 125 9.54 -5.77 -10.43
N SER A 126 9.41 -4.80 -11.32
CA SER A 126 8.27 -4.57 -12.21
C SER A 126 8.86 -4.24 -13.58
N GLU A 127 8.10 -4.41 -14.66
CA GLU A 127 8.56 -4.03 -16.00
C GLU A 127 8.88 -2.52 -16.11
N ASN A 128 8.38 -1.71 -15.17
CA ASN A 128 8.80 -0.33 -14.99
C ASN A 128 10.15 -0.26 -14.26
N ALA A 129 11.13 0.47 -14.84
CA ALA A 129 12.48 0.66 -14.31
C ALA A 129 12.54 1.18 -12.86
N ASN A 130 11.44 1.80 -12.39
CA ASN A 130 11.33 2.34 -11.04
C ASN A 130 10.81 1.32 -10.00
N GLY A 131 10.32 0.14 -10.41
CA GLY A 131 9.75 -0.87 -9.52
C GLY A 131 8.31 -0.58 -9.07
N ALA A 132 7.72 -1.52 -8.31
CA ALA A 132 6.34 -1.39 -7.80
C ALA A 132 6.22 -0.54 -6.54
N TYR A 133 7.31 -0.38 -5.79
CA TYR A 133 7.36 0.27 -4.48
C TYR A 133 8.77 0.81 -4.26
N ALA A 134 8.87 2.00 -3.66
CA ALA A 134 10.13 2.56 -3.18
C ALA A 134 10.06 2.85 -1.68
N PRO A 135 10.96 2.24 -0.88
CA PRO A 135 11.00 2.40 0.57
C PRO A 135 11.19 3.83 1.11
N LYS A 136 11.67 4.76 0.29
CA LYS A 136 11.96 6.14 0.72
C LYS A 136 10.77 7.09 0.56
N GLU A 137 9.65 6.60 0.07
CA GLU A 137 8.47 7.42 -0.22
C GLU A 137 7.43 7.32 0.91
N ASP A 138 6.59 8.33 1.05
CA ASP A 138 5.54 8.36 2.07
C ASP A 138 4.24 7.70 1.56
N TYR A 139 3.93 6.51 2.06
CA TYR A 139 2.70 5.79 1.74
C TYR A 139 1.58 5.99 2.76
N THR A 140 1.78 6.77 3.83
CA THR A 140 0.83 6.89 4.97
C THR A 140 -0.61 7.18 4.53
N ASN A 141 -0.76 7.93 3.43
CA ASN A 141 -2.06 8.30 2.85
C ASN A 141 -2.21 7.81 1.41
N ALA A 142 -1.43 6.82 1.00
CA ALA A 142 -1.53 6.25 -0.33
C ALA A 142 -2.73 5.31 -0.42
N VAL A 143 -3.38 5.34 -1.58
CA VAL A 143 -4.39 4.38 -1.99
C VAL A 143 -3.91 3.66 -3.24
N VAL A 144 -4.36 2.41 -3.39
CA VAL A 144 -4.09 1.61 -4.59
C VAL A 144 -5.11 1.95 -5.66
N LEU A 145 -4.61 2.29 -6.83
CA LEU A 145 -5.39 2.34 -8.05
C LEU A 145 -4.96 1.21 -8.98
N VAL A 146 -5.91 0.81 -9.80
CA VAL A 146 -5.71 -0.18 -10.84
C VAL A 146 -6.23 0.35 -12.16
N SER A 147 -5.51 0.03 -13.24
CA SER A 147 -5.91 0.24 -14.62
C SER A 147 -5.82 -1.08 -15.37
N ILE A 148 -6.93 -1.52 -15.97
CA ILE A 148 -7.01 -2.68 -16.86
C ILE A 148 -6.99 -2.13 -18.29
N TYR A 149 -6.05 -2.58 -19.12
CA TYR A 149 -5.91 -2.18 -20.53
C TYR A 149 -6.35 -3.33 -21.43
N PRO A 150 -7.67 -3.56 -21.59
CA PRO A 150 -8.14 -4.77 -22.26
C PRO A 150 -7.94 -4.78 -23.77
N LEU A 151 -7.90 -3.59 -24.38
CA LEU A 151 -7.83 -3.43 -25.84
C LEU A 151 -6.40 -3.20 -26.33
N ALA A 152 -5.43 -3.10 -25.42
CA ALA A 152 -4.03 -2.91 -25.80
C ALA A 152 -3.51 -4.09 -26.63
N THR A 153 -2.53 -3.83 -27.50
CA THR A 153 -1.89 -4.89 -28.30
C THR A 153 -1.40 -6.06 -27.43
N GLN A 154 -0.86 -5.77 -26.25
CA GLN A 154 -0.68 -6.72 -25.17
C GLN A 154 -1.63 -6.31 -24.03
N PRO A 155 -2.71 -7.06 -23.77
CA PRO A 155 -3.57 -6.79 -22.62
C PRO A 155 -2.78 -6.89 -21.33
N HIS A 156 -2.99 -5.96 -20.40
CA HIS A 156 -2.26 -5.91 -19.15
C HIS A 156 -3.04 -5.15 -18.07
N VAL A 157 -2.62 -5.33 -16.83
CA VAL A 157 -3.10 -4.60 -15.66
C VAL A 157 -1.94 -3.84 -15.04
N ASP A 158 -2.15 -2.56 -14.76
CA ASP A 158 -1.23 -1.73 -14.00
C ASP A 158 -1.83 -1.41 -12.63
N VAL A 159 -1.09 -1.72 -11.57
CA VAL A 159 -1.42 -1.38 -10.18
C VAL A 159 -0.43 -0.34 -9.68
N TYR A 160 -0.92 0.74 -9.10
CA TYR A 160 -0.08 1.87 -8.71
C TYR A 160 -0.62 2.65 -7.52
N TRP A 161 0.26 3.44 -6.91
CA TRP A 161 -0.04 4.23 -5.73
C TRP A 161 -0.36 5.69 -6.07
N LYS A 162 -1.36 6.24 -5.40
CA LYS A 162 -1.68 7.68 -5.49
C LYS A 162 -1.99 8.25 -4.13
N ASN A 163 -1.60 9.51 -3.94
CA ASN A 163 -1.90 10.23 -2.71
C ASN A 163 -3.42 10.46 -2.59
N ASN A 164 -3.95 10.29 -1.39
CA ASN A 164 -5.38 10.43 -1.14
C ASN A 164 -5.78 11.81 -0.59
N VAL A 165 -4.91 12.44 0.20
CA VAL A 165 -5.16 13.73 0.86
C VAL A 165 -3.96 14.66 0.71
N GLY A 166 -4.16 15.93 1.09
CA GLY A 166 -3.10 16.95 1.09
C GLY A 166 -2.91 17.66 -0.25
N PRO A 167 -1.92 18.56 -0.33
CA PRO A 167 -1.63 19.36 -1.53
C PRO A 167 -1.25 18.48 -2.73
N ASP A 168 -0.62 17.33 -2.47
CA ASP A 168 -0.18 16.37 -3.48
C ASP A 168 -1.22 15.31 -3.82
N LYS A 169 -2.50 15.46 -3.42
CA LYS A 169 -3.53 14.43 -3.67
C LYS A 169 -3.66 14.08 -5.15
N ASN A 170 -3.33 14.98 -6.08
CA ASN A 170 -3.41 14.68 -7.51
C ASN A 170 -2.19 13.93 -8.05
N ASN A 171 -1.13 13.80 -7.26
CA ASN A 171 0.14 13.22 -7.64
C ASN A 171 0.20 11.72 -7.29
N TYR A 172 0.98 10.99 -8.08
CA TYR A 172 1.42 9.64 -7.72
C TYR A 172 2.38 9.72 -6.52
N VAL A 173 2.44 8.65 -5.73
CA VAL A 173 3.42 8.59 -4.63
C VAL A 173 4.84 8.73 -5.21
N GLY A 174 5.62 9.66 -4.67
CA GLY A 174 6.98 10.00 -5.13
C GLY A 174 7.08 10.76 -6.46
N GLY A 175 5.94 11.10 -7.08
CA GLY A 175 5.88 11.86 -8.33
C GLY A 175 5.75 13.37 -8.11
N LYS A 176 6.16 14.16 -9.10
CA LYS A 176 5.87 15.61 -9.18
C LYS A 176 4.51 15.84 -9.87
N SER A 177 3.87 16.97 -9.59
CA SER A 177 2.74 17.45 -10.40
C SER A 177 3.12 17.46 -11.88
N GLU A 178 2.17 17.17 -12.77
CA GLU A 178 2.27 17.22 -14.25
C GLU A 178 2.82 15.98 -14.97
N VAL A 179 3.33 14.97 -14.26
CA VAL A 179 3.67 13.68 -14.89
C VAL A 179 2.48 12.73 -14.76
N ASN A 180 1.76 12.47 -15.85
CA ASN A 180 0.59 11.59 -15.85
C ASN A 180 0.94 10.08 -15.90
N VAL A 181 2.13 9.71 -15.42
CA VAL A 181 2.61 8.32 -15.40
C VAL A 181 2.97 7.96 -13.96
N PRO A 182 2.49 6.83 -13.42
CA PRO A 182 2.90 6.38 -12.11
C PRO A 182 4.41 6.17 -12.05
N LYS A 183 5.05 6.78 -11.04
CA LYS A 183 6.47 6.55 -10.79
C LYS A 183 6.71 5.11 -10.35
N TYR A 184 5.89 4.59 -9.42
CA TYR A 184 5.94 3.23 -8.92
C TYR A 184 4.68 2.46 -9.29
N SER A 185 4.84 1.31 -9.94
CA SER A 185 3.73 0.51 -10.45
C SER A 185 4.12 -0.96 -10.65
N MET A 186 3.15 -1.85 -10.48
CA MET A 186 3.23 -3.25 -10.84
C MET A 186 2.43 -3.46 -12.13
N ARG A 187 3.11 -3.92 -13.18
CA ARG A 187 2.44 -4.38 -14.41
C ARG A 187 2.31 -5.89 -14.40
N VAL A 188 1.15 -6.38 -14.80
CA VAL A 188 0.92 -7.80 -15.06
C VAL A 188 0.37 -7.95 -16.47
N ASN A 189 1.15 -8.53 -17.36
CA ASN A 189 0.71 -8.85 -18.72
C ASN A 189 -0.26 -10.05 -18.68
N ILE A 190 -1.30 -9.94 -19.48
CA ILE A 190 -2.32 -10.98 -19.64
C ILE A 190 -2.08 -11.65 -21.00
N ASN A 191 -2.11 -12.98 -21.01
CA ASN A 191 -1.88 -13.82 -22.17
C ASN A 191 -3.18 -14.39 -22.71
#